data_AF-A0A415GZK9-F1
#
_entry.id   AF-A0A415GZK9-F1
#
_cell.length_a   1.000
_cell.length_b   1.000
_cell.length_c   1.000
_cell.angle_alpha   90.00
_cell.angle_beta   90.00
_cell.angle_gamma   90.00
#
_symmetry.space_group_name_H-M   'P 1'
#
loop_
_entity.id
_entity.type
_entity.pdbx_description
1 polymer ?
#
loop_
_entity_poly.entity_id
_entity_poly.type
_entity_poly.pdbx_seq_one_letter_code
_entity_poly.pdbx_strand_id
1 'polypeptide(L)'
;RGAVYGLYAKEDIVHPDGTTGVLYKQDSLIAQGVIGDDGTLEFSELYLGEMYVKEITPPEGYTLDTTRYEVSVTYEGQDVAEVTRDLTVKEQVKKQAFQLIKISEDGEQTETDLVAGAGFQVYLISSLSQVKNGKLKPANGESYTASDFKNYDFSNEQVAVTYENGTAVPVPELITDTKGYAVSPELPYGSYVVVESTTPENLKTIDPFVVNVEDDNREPMQWRVFDDRPFEFLLKIVKKDAQTGNTVLKAGTSYKIYDVTNKKYVEQVVQYPKKEKISVFETNEEGYL
;
A
#
# COMPACT_ATOMS: atom_id res chain seq x y z
N ARG A 1 22.31 -0.96 7.10
CA ARG A 1 22.95 0.33 7.43
C ARG A 1 22.02 1.18 8.26
N GLY A 2 22.55 2.04 9.14
CA GLY A 2 21.78 3.08 9.83
C GLY A 2 21.18 2.67 11.18
N ALA A 3 21.21 1.39 11.54
CA ALA A 3 20.91 0.95 12.90
C ALA A 3 21.99 1.47 13.86
N VAL A 4 21.57 1.89 15.06
CA VAL A 4 22.47 2.35 16.12
C VAL A 4 22.49 1.30 17.22
N TYR A 5 23.67 0.80 17.56
CA TYR A 5 23.88 -0.18 18.62
C TYR A 5 24.77 0.39 19.72
N GLY A 6 24.47 0.02 20.95
CA GLY A 6 25.31 0.29 22.12
C GLY A 6 25.90 -1.00 22.68
N LEU A 7 27.17 -0.92 23.10
CA LEU A 7 27.84 -1.91 23.92
C LEU A 7 27.78 -1.45 25.38
N TYR A 8 27.32 -2.33 26.26
CA TYR A 8 27.10 -2.04 27.67
C TYR A 8 27.80 -3.06 28.56
N ALA A 9 28.18 -2.61 29.75
CA ALA A 9 28.73 -3.51 30.77
C ALA A 9 27.59 -4.34 31.39
N LYS A 10 27.68 -5.67 31.36
CA LYS A 10 26.68 -6.55 32.00
C LYS A 10 26.86 -6.58 33.53
N GLU A 11 28.09 -6.40 33.98
CA GLU A 11 28.49 -6.26 35.37
C GLU A 11 29.53 -5.13 35.51
N ASP A 12 29.98 -4.82 36.72
CA ASP A 12 31.06 -3.85 36.92
C ASP A 12 32.34 -4.34 36.23
N ILE A 13 32.80 -3.63 35.19
CA ILE A 13 34.08 -3.90 34.53
C ILE A 13 35.17 -3.17 35.30
N VAL A 14 36.15 -3.94 35.77
CA VAL A 14 37.25 -3.46 36.60
C VAL A 14 38.51 -3.36 35.76
N HIS A 15 39.31 -2.32 36.00
CA HIS A 15 40.59 -2.17 35.34
C HIS A 15 41.56 -3.30 35.77
N PRO A 16 42.32 -3.90 34.84
CA PRO A 16 43.16 -5.08 35.14
C PRO A 16 44.37 -4.79 36.03
N ASP A 17 44.75 -3.52 36.26
CA ASP A 17 45.86 -3.15 37.15
C ASP A 17 45.61 -3.44 38.64
N GLY A 18 44.37 -3.75 39.03
CA GLY A 18 43.98 -3.98 40.42
C GLY A 18 43.98 -2.73 41.31
N THR A 19 44.25 -1.54 40.78
CA THR A 19 44.33 -0.28 41.55
C THR A 19 43.37 0.80 41.06
N THR A 20 43.07 0.84 39.77
CA THR A 20 42.19 1.85 39.16
C THR A 20 40.72 1.63 39.53
N GLY A 21 40.33 0.40 39.87
CA GLY A 21 38.96 0.07 40.30
C GLY A 21 37.99 -0.09 39.13
N VAL A 22 36.72 0.26 39.34
CA VAL A 22 35.65 0.06 38.36
C VAL A 22 35.73 1.10 37.24
N LEU A 23 35.91 0.65 36.00
CA LEU A 23 35.92 1.49 34.79
C LEU A 23 34.50 1.76 34.29
N TYR A 24 33.70 0.70 34.21
CA TYR A 24 32.32 0.76 33.76
C TYR A 24 31.45 0.09 34.81
N LYS A 25 30.42 0.80 35.27
CA LYS A 25 29.42 0.24 36.18
C LYS A 25 28.50 -0.69 35.41
N GLN A 26 27.91 -1.65 36.12
CA GLN A 26 26.83 -2.47 35.56
C GLN A 26 25.78 -1.60 34.85
N ASP A 27 25.34 -2.07 33.67
CA ASP A 27 24.41 -1.43 32.73
C ASP A 27 24.85 -0.06 32.17
N SER A 28 26.09 0.37 32.41
CA SER A 28 26.62 1.60 31.80
C SER A 28 27.04 1.39 30.35
N LEU A 29 26.81 2.42 29.52
CA LEU A 29 27.23 2.43 28.11
C LEU A 29 28.76 2.52 28.03
N ILE A 30 29.37 1.57 27.34
CA ILE A 30 30.81 1.51 27.07
C ILE A 30 31.12 2.28 25.78
N ALA A 31 30.42 1.92 24.71
CA ALA A 31 30.59 2.49 23.38
C ALA A 31 29.29 2.41 22.59
N GLN A 32 29.17 3.23 21.54
CA GLN A 32 28.05 3.17 20.60
C GLN A 32 28.57 3.32 19.17
N GLY A 33 27.84 2.75 18.22
CA GLY A 33 28.18 2.86 16.81
C GLY A 33 26.99 2.64 15.90
N VAL A 34 27.20 2.93 14.62
CA VAL A 34 26.19 2.83 13.57
C VAL A 34 26.61 1.72 12.61
N ILE A 35 25.69 0.82 12.26
CA ILE A 35 25.93 -0.22 11.26
C ILE A 35 26.22 0.44 9.91
N GLY A 36 27.39 0.13 9.34
CA GLY A 36 27.90 0.65 8.08
C GLY A 36 27.12 0.18 6.85
N ASP A 37 27.55 0.67 5.68
CA ASP A 37 26.99 0.27 4.38
C ASP A 37 27.26 -1.20 4.04
N ASP A 38 28.34 -1.77 4.57
CA ASP A 38 28.70 -3.18 4.46
C ASP A 38 27.93 -4.08 5.44
N GLY A 39 27.10 -3.49 6.31
CA GLY A 39 26.32 -4.22 7.31
C GLY A 39 27.08 -4.55 8.58
N THR A 40 28.27 -3.98 8.80
CA THR A 40 29.10 -4.28 9.99
C THR A 40 29.19 -3.10 10.96
N LEU A 41 29.51 -3.41 12.21
CA LEU A 41 29.90 -2.48 13.26
C LEU A 41 30.93 -3.17 14.14
N GLU A 42 32.05 -2.50 14.40
CA GLU A 42 33.13 -3.00 15.24
C GLU A 42 33.27 -2.13 16.51
N PHE A 43 33.50 -2.81 17.64
CA PHE A 43 33.92 -2.18 18.89
C PHE A 43 35.33 -2.70 19.23
N SER A 44 36.32 -1.83 19.15
CA SER A 44 37.74 -2.17 19.40
C SER A 44 38.21 -1.61 20.75
N GLU A 45 39.42 -2.01 21.19
CA GLU A 45 40.06 -1.52 22.43
C GLU A 45 39.24 -1.77 23.71
N LEU A 46 38.57 -2.92 23.78
CA LEU A 46 37.71 -3.29 24.91
C LEU A 46 38.51 -3.87 26.08
N TYR A 47 38.11 -3.51 27.30
CA TYR A 47 38.57 -4.19 28.52
C TYR A 47 37.93 -5.57 28.65
N LEU A 48 38.60 -6.51 29.31
CA LEU A 48 38.02 -7.81 29.62
C LEU A 48 36.80 -7.67 30.55
N GLY A 49 35.78 -8.50 30.33
CA GLY A 49 34.59 -8.54 31.16
C GLY A 49 33.35 -9.07 30.44
N GLU A 50 32.26 -9.16 31.20
CA GLU A 50 30.95 -9.52 30.69
C GLU A 50 30.23 -8.26 30.19
N MET A 51 29.78 -8.30 28.94
CA MET A 51 29.12 -7.20 28.24
C MET A 51 27.83 -7.66 27.57
N TYR A 52 27.05 -6.71 27.09
CA TYR A 52 25.99 -7.00 26.13
C TYR A 52 25.87 -5.89 25.09
N VAL A 53 25.50 -6.29 23.88
CA VAL A 53 25.14 -5.40 22.78
C VAL A 53 23.61 -5.27 22.76
N LYS A 54 23.12 -4.05 22.55
CA LYS A 54 21.68 -3.75 22.43
C LYS A 54 21.46 -2.71 21.33
N GLU A 55 20.41 -2.90 20.55
CA GLU A 55 19.95 -1.88 19.62
C GLU A 55 19.35 -0.67 20.38
N ILE A 56 19.70 0.53 19.91
CA ILE A 56 19.21 1.81 20.43
C ILE A 56 18.18 2.39 19.47
N THR A 57 18.52 2.40 18.17
CA THR A 57 17.69 2.97 17.11
C THR A 57 17.68 2.03 15.90
N PRO A 58 16.52 1.52 15.48
CA PRO A 58 16.44 0.67 14.29
C PRO A 58 16.61 1.47 13.00
N PRO A 59 16.99 0.83 11.89
CA PRO A 59 16.90 1.44 10.57
C PRO A 59 15.47 1.81 10.21
N GLU A 60 15.32 2.72 9.25
CA GLU A 60 14.03 3.04 8.67
C GLU A 60 13.34 1.78 8.10
N GLY A 61 12.07 1.61 8.47
CA GLY A 61 11.26 0.46 8.06
C GLY A 61 11.40 -0.80 8.90
N TYR A 62 12.20 -0.80 9.97
CA TYR A 62 12.37 -1.92 10.88
C TYR A 62 11.85 -1.62 12.29
N THR A 63 11.52 -2.65 13.06
CA THR A 63 11.12 -2.55 14.47
C THR A 63 12.35 -2.62 15.37
N LEU A 64 12.34 -1.88 16.49
CA LEU A 64 13.41 -1.93 17.48
C LEU A 64 13.55 -3.34 18.08
N ASP A 65 14.75 -3.92 17.97
CA ASP A 65 15.12 -5.14 18.69
C ASP A 65 15.47 -4.82 20.15
N THR A 66 14.67 -5.36 21.07
CA THR A 66 14.86 -5.15 22.52
C THR A 66 15.77 -6.19 23.17
N THR A 67 16.25 -7.17 22.40
CA THR A 67 17.11 -8.26 22.87
C THR A 67 18.45 -7.71 23.35
N ARG A 68 18.93 -8.23 24.48
CA ARG A 68 20.32 -8.03 24.95
C ARG A 68 21.15 -9.20 24.47
N TYR A 69 22.13 -8.92 23.63
CA TYR A 69 23.05 -9.93 23.10
C TYR A 69 24.30 -9.96 23.95
N GLU A 70 24.40 -10.96 24.82
CA GLU A 70 25.52 -11.08 25.75
C GLU A 70 26.82 -11.45 25.01
N VAL A 71 27.91 -10.80 25.40
CA VAL A 71 29.26 -11.01 24.86
C VAL A 71 30.23 -11.09 26.03
N SER A 72 31.00 -12.17 26.09
CA SER A 72 32.04 -12.38 27.09
C SER A 72 33.42 -12.20 26.46
N VAL A 73 34.14 -11.18 26.92
CA VAL A 73 35.51 -10.88 26.48
C VAL A 73 36.46 -11.33 27.58
N THR A 74 37.06 -12.51 27.40
CA THR A 74 37.93 -13.15 28.39
C THR A 74 39.35 -13.27 27.85
N TYR A 75 40.32 -13.32 28.77
CA TYR A 75 41.70 -13.61 28.41
C TYR A 75 41.84 -15.04 27.85
N GLU A 76 42.49 -15.18 26.70
CA GLU A 76 42.65 -16.48 26.00
C GLU A 76 44.10 -17.00 25.96
N GLY A 77 44.99 -16.40 26.77
CA GLY A 77 46.39 -16.84 26.86
C GLY A 77 47.37 -15.88 26.20
N GLN A 78 48.65 -16.03 26.57
CA GLN A 78 49.71 -15.07 26.26
C GLN A 78 50.09 -15.02 24.77
N ASP A 79 49.77 -16.08 24.03
CA ASP A 79 50.10 -16.21 22.61
C ASP A 79 48.95 -15.72 21.69
N VAL A 80 47.82 -15.31 22.27
CA VAL A 80 46.67 -14.75 21.54
C VAL A 80 46.80 -13.22 21.51
N ALA A 81 47.14 -12.68 20.34
CA ALA A 81 47.35 -11.24 20.18
C ALA A 81 46.05 -10.43 20.20
N GLU A 82 44.93 -11.01 19.77
CA GLU A 82 43.62 -10.36 19.69
C GLU A 82 42.49 -11.36 19.93
N VAL A 83 41.50 -10.97 20.73
CA VAL A 83 40.30 -11.77 21.02
C VAL A 83 39.13 -11.16 20.26
N THR A 84 38.62 -11.89 19.28
CA THR A 84 37.45 -11.48 18.48
C THR A 84 36.19 -12.22 18.93
N ARG A 85 35.05 -11.53 18.92
CA ARG A 85 33.73 -12.09 19.18
C ARG A 85 32.77 -11.64 18.09
N ASP A 86 32.26 -12.60 17.33
CA ASP A 86 31.30 -12.34 16.26
C ASP A 86 29.87 -12.49 16.78
N LEU A 87 29.04 -11.50 16.45
CA LEU A 87 27.61 -11.51 16.75
C LEU A 87 26.84 -11.24 15.45
N THR A 88 25.80 -12.04 15.20
CA THR A 88 24.85 -11.80 14.12
C THR A 88 23.49 -11.49 14.72
N VAL A 89 22.96 -10.31 14.41
CA VAL A 89 21.63 -9.85 14.82
C VAL A 89 20.69 -9.84 13.61
N LYS A 90 19.38 -9.94 13.84
CA LYS A 90 18.37 -9.97 12.77
C LYS A 90 17.35 -8.87 12.98
N GLU A 91 17.23 -8.03 11.97
CA GLU A 91 16.21 -6.99 11.93
C GLU A 91 14.83 -7.58 11.56
N GLN A 92 13.76 -6.95 12.07
CA GLN A 92 12.38 -7.29 11.73
C GLN A 92 11.73 -6.12 10.99
N VAL A 93 11.31 -6.35 9.74
CA VAL A 93 10.67 -5.32 8.92
C VAL A 93 9.28 -5.03 9.48
N LYS A 94 8.94 -3.75 9.64
CA LYS A 94 7.59 -3.34 10.00
C LYS A 94 6.61 -3.79 8.93
N LYS A 95 5.43 -4.22 9.31
CA LYS A 95 4.40 -4.63 8.35
C LYS A 95 3.00 -4.37 8.89
N GLN A 96 2.11 -4.07 7.95
CA GLN A 96 0.71 -3.84 8.27
C GLN A 96 -0.16 -4.19 7.06
N ALA A 97 -1.33 -4.76 7.31
CA ALA A 97 -2.35 -4.94 6.28
C ALA A 97 -3.14 -3.64 6.08
N PHE A 98 -3.79 -3.49 4.93
CA PHE A 98 -4.86 -2.52 4.76
C PHE A 98 -6.17 -3.23 4.42
N GLN A 99 -7.27 -2.61 4.82
CA GLN A 99 -8.61 -3.04 4.49
C GLN A 99 -9.28 -1.95 3.64
N LEU A 100 -9.92 -2.35 2.55
CA LEU A 100 -10.75 -1.48 1.74
C LEU A 100 -12.22 -1.91 1.79
N ILE A 101 -13.10 -0.94 1.51
CA ILE A 101 -14.51 -1.16 1.25
C ILE A 101 -14.87 -0.50 -0.09
N LYS A 102 -15.43 -1.29 -1.01
CA LYS A 102 -15.97 -0.78 -2.26
C LYS A 102 -17.46 -0.54 -2.12
N ILE A 103 -17.84 0.69 -2.44
CA ILE A 103 -19.23 1.11 -2.53
C ILE A 103 -19.53 1.62 -3.94
N SER A 104 -20.79 1.62 -4.34
CA SER A 104 -21.28 2.34 -5.51
C SER A 104 -22.24 3.45 -5.06
N GLU A 105 -22.25 4.57 -5.77
CA GLU A 105 -23.21 5.66 -5.56
C GLU A 105 -24.25 5.62 -6.69
N ASP A 106 -25.54 5.58 -6.34
CA ASP A 106 -26.64 5.56 -7.33
C ASP A 106 -26.92 6.93 -7.97
N GLY A 107 -26.11 7.95 -7.66
CA GLY A 107 -26.28 9.33 -8.08
C GLY A 107 -27.31 10.15 -7.27
N GLU A 108 -27.94 9.57 -6.24
CA GLU A 108 -28.96 10.24 -5.42
C GLU A 108 -28.55 10.44 -3.93
N GLN A 109 -27.25 10.37 -3.61
CA GLN A 109 -26.69 10.68 -2.28
C GLN A 109 -27.35 9.99 -1.07
N THR A 110 -28.10 8.90 -1.24
CA THR A 110 -28.88 8.36 -0.11
C THR A 110 -28.63 6.93 0.32
N GLU A 111 -28.20 5.98 -0.51
CA GLU A 111 -27.65 4.71 0.00
C GLU A 111 -26.58 4.15 -0.95
N THR A 112 -25.48 3.69 -0.36
CA THR A 112 -24.34 3.14 -1.09
C THR A 112 -24.44 1.62 -1.13
N ASP A 113 -24.71 1.04 -2.29
CA ASP A 113 -24.64 -0.41 -2.44
C ASP A 113 -23.19 -0.89 -2.26
N LEU A 114 -23.02 -1.97 -1.48
CA LEU A 114 -21.73 -2.63 -1.28
C LEU A 114 -21.40 -3.46 -2.51
N VAL A 115 -20.19 -3.32 -3.03
CA VAL A 115 -19.82 -3.91 -4.32
C VAL A 115 -18.93 -5.12 -4.12
N ALA A 116 -19.46 -6.31 -4.40
CA ALA A 116 -18.73 -7.57 -4.39
C ALA A 116 -18.04 -7.83 -5.74
N GLY A 117 -16.91 -8.54 -5.71
CA GLY A 117 -16.22 -9.00 -6.92
C GLY A 117 -15.32 -7.94 -7.59
N ALA A 118 -15.13 -6.77 -6.98
CA ALA A 118 -14.13 -5.81 -7.43
C ALA A 118 -12.73 -6.33 -7.08
N GLY A 119 -11.83 -6.36 -8.06
CA GLY A 119 -10.48 -6.87 -7.93
C GLY A 119 -9.43 -5.78 -7.90
N PHE A 120 -8.46 -5.92 -7.00
CA PHE A 120 -7.40 -4.94 -6.78
C PHE A 120 -6.03 -5.59 -6.80
N GLN A 121 -5.12 -5.04 -7.61
CA GLN A 121 -3.72 -5.38 -7.61
C GLN A 121 -2.90 -4.34 -6.86
N VAL A 122 -1.89 -4.80 -6.13
CA VAL A 122 -1.02 -3.98 -5.29
C VAL A 122 0.38 -4.01 -5.88
N TYR A 123 1.01 -2.85 -6.03
CA TYR A 123 2.37 -2.72 -6.56
C TYR A 123 3.22 -1.90 -5.59
N LEU A 124 4.43 -2.37 -5.29
CA LEU A 124 5.40 -1.59 -4.52
C LEU A 124 5.93 -0.47 -5.42
N ILE A 125 5.74 0.79 -5.02
CA ILE A 125 6.06 1.95 -5.88
C ILE A 125 7.55 1.96 -6.23
N SER A 126 8.42 1.67 -5.27
CA SER A 126 9.87 1.64 -5.48
C SER A 126 10.34 0.50 -6.40
N SER A 127 9.50 -0.52 -6.66
CA SER A 127 9.83 -1.60 -7.60
C SER A 127 9.38 -1.33 -9.03
N LEU A 128 8.50 -0.34 -9.25
CA LEU A 128 7.97 0.01 -10.57
C LEU A 128 9.09 0.42 -11.53
N SER A 129 9.04 -0.08 -12.76
CA SER A 129 10.13 0.09 -13.73
C SER A 129 10.49 1.56 -14.00
N GLN A 130 9.49 2.44 -14.17
CA GLN A 130 9.71 3.86 -14.43
C GLN A 130 10.14 4.65 -13.19
N VAL A 131 9.82 4.15 -11.99
CA VAL A 131 10.32 4.73 -10.73
C VAL A 131 11.79 4.36 -10.56
N LYS A 132 12.14 3.08 -10.74
CA LYS A 132 13.52 2.57 -10.62
C LYS A 132 14.49 3.24 -11.58
N ASN A 133 14.07 3.51 -12.81
CA ASN A 133 14.92 4.16 -13.81
C ASN A 133 14.83 5.70 -13.78
N GLY A 134 14.03 6.27 -12.87
CA GLY A 134 13.89 7.72 -12.68
C GLY A 134 13.11 8.47 -13.77
N LYS A 135 12.43 7.76 -14.69
CA LYS A 135 11.55 8.35 -15.71
C LYS A 135 10.28 8.93 -15.09
N LEU A 136 9.68 8.21 -14.14
CA LEU A 136 8.59 8.73 -13.32
C LEU A 136 9.20 9.35 -12.07
N LYS A 137 8.74 10.55 -11.74
CA LYS A 137 9.08 11.28 -10.52
C LYS A 137 7.79 11.83 -9.92
N PRO A 138 7.73 12.05 -8.59
CA PRO A 138 6.57 12.67 -7.97
C PRO A 138 6.29 14.05 -8.58
N ALA A 139 5.07 14.30 -9.05
CA ALA A 139 4.70 15.59 -9.64
C ALA A 139 4.80 16.76 -8.64
N ASN A 140 4.60 16.48 -7.35
CA ASN A 140 4.74 17.46 -6.26
C ASN A 140 6.21 17.66 -5.81
N GLY A 141 7.15 16.86 -6.30
CA GLY A 141 8.56 16.90 -5.93
C GLY A 141 8.93 16.22 -4.60
N GLU A 142 7.97 15.66 -3.86
CA GLU A 142 8.18 15.11 -2.52
C GLU A 142 7.83 13.61 -2.44
N SER A 143 6.58 13.26 -2.76
CA SER A 143 6.06 11.91 -2.56
C SER A 143 5.06 11.54 -3.65
N TYR A 144 5.06 10.27 -4.05
CA TYR A 144 4.13 9.76 -5.04
C TYR A 144 2.69 9.82 -4.52
N THR A 145 1.80 10.29 -5.37
CA THR A 145 0.36 10.41 -5.12
C THR A 145 -0.41 9.60 -6.14
N ALA A 146 -1.69 9.36 -5.87
CA ALA A 146 -2.63 8.75 -6.81
C ALA A 146 -2.54 9.34 -8.23
N SER A 147 -2.40 10.67 -8.34
CA SER A 147 -2.36 11.40 -9.60
C SER A 147 -1.17 11.02 -10.49
N ASP A 148 -0.05 10.62 -9.90
CA ASP A 148 1.16 10.22 -10.65
C ASP A 148 0.94 8.89 -11.40
N PHE A 149 -0.05 8.10 -10.98
CA PHE A 149 -0.29 6.75 -11.50
C PHE A 149 -1.54 6.62 -12.37
N LYS A 150 -2.38 7.66 -12.51
CA LYS A 150 -3.64 7.58 -13.28
C LYS A 150 -3.49 7.09 -14.72
N ASN A 151 -2.38 7.47 -15.36
CA ASN A 151 -2.08 7.07 -16.74
C ASN A 151 -0.88 6.12 -16.83
N TYR A 152 -0.51 5.49 -15.70
CA TYR A 152 0.59 4.55 -15.66
C TYR A 152 0.14 3.19 -16.22
N ASP A 153 0.95 2.59 -17.09
CA ASP A 153 0.69 1.26 -17.62
C ASP A 153 1.32 0.20 -16.72
N PHE A 154 0.47 -0.51 -15.96
CA PHE A 154 0.87 -1.57 -15.04
C PHE A 154 1.00 -2.96 -15.70
N SER A 155 0.65 -3.10 -16.99
CA SER A 155 0.53 -4.42 -17.65
C SER A 155 1.79 -5.29 -17.63
N ASN A 156 2.97 -4.67 -17.49
CA ASN A 156 4.27 -5.34 -17.46
C ASN A 156 4.98 -5.24 -16.10
N GLU A 157 4.29 -4.72 -15.08
CA GLU A 157 4.85 -4.60 -13.73
C GLU A 157 4.63 -5.87 -12.92
N GLN A 158 5.53 -6.13 -11.97
CA GLN A 158 5.35 -7.20 -11.00
C GLN A 158 4.54 -6.65 -9.83
N VAL A 159 3.52 -7.41 -9.39
CA VAL A 159 2.79 -7.11 -8.16
C VAL A 159 3.75 -7.11 -6.96
N ALA A 160 3.32 -6.43 -5.89
CA ALA A 160 4.02 -6.46 -4.62
C ALA A 160 4.23 -7.90 -4.15
N VAL A 161 5.31 -8.13 -3.40
CA VAL A 161 5.63 -9.43 -2.82
C VAL A 161 5.71 -9.31 -1.30
N THR A 162 5.20 -10.31 -0.61
CA THR A 162 5.50 -10.59 0.79
C THR A 162 6.57 -11.69 0.86
N TYR A 163 6.98 -12.05 2.07
CA TYR A 163 7.95 -13.13 2.28
C TYR A 163 7.45 -14.13 3.32
N GLU A 164 7.50 -15.41 2.97
CA GLU A 164 7.23 -16.51 3.89
C GLU A 164 8.46 -17.41 3.94
N ASN A 165 9.07 -17.53 5.13
CA ASN A 165 10.29 -18.34 5.34
C ASN A 165 11.41 -18.02 4.33
N GLY A 166 11.59 -16.74 3.98
CA GLY A 166 12.60 -16.28 3.02
C GLY A 166 12.24 -16.48 1.54
N THR A 167 11.07 -17.02 1.24
CA THR A 167 10.57 -17.16 -0.13
C THR A 167 9.64 -16.00 -0.47
N ALA A 168 9.86 -15.35 -1.61
CA ALA A 168 8.98 -14.28 -2.09
C ALA A 168 7.62 -14.87 -2.51
N VAL A 169 6.54 -14.29 -1.99
CA VAL A 169 5.16 -14.67 -2.29
C VAL A 169 4.47 -13.46 -2.92
N PRO A 170 4.03 -13.54 -4.19
CA PRO A 170 3.27 -12.47 -4.81
C PRO A 170 1.97 -12.18 -4.06
N VAL A 171 1.67 -10.91 -3.84
CA VAL A 171 0.38 -10.47 -3.29
C VAL A 171 -0.70 -10.83 -4.30
N PRO A 172 -1.71 -11.64 -3.93
CA PRO A 172 -2.78 -11.99 -4.84
C PRO A 172 -3.65 -10.77 -5.15
N GLU A 173 -4.42 -10.86 -6.25
CA GLU A 173 -5.50 -9.90 -6.48
C GLU A 173 -6.48 -9.96 -5.30
N LEU A 174 -6.76 -8.80 -4.71
CA LEU A 174 -7.69 -8.67 -3.60
C LEU A 174 -9.10 -8.53 -4.17
N ILE A 175 -9.97 -9.48 -3.89
CA ILE A 175 -11.36 -9.48 -4.37
C ILE A 175 -12.29 -9.07 -3.24
N THR A 176 -13.19 -8.11 -3.49
CA THR A 176 -14.18 -7.70 -2.50
C THR A 176 -15.22 -8.79 -2.26
N ASP A 177 -15.54 -9.03 -0.98
CA ASP A 177 -16.53 -9.99 -0.55
C ASP A 177 -17.97 -9.50 -0.79
N THR A 178 -18.97 -10.30 -0.39
CA THR A 178 -20.40 -9.95 -0.50
C THR A 178 -20.82 -8.70 0.27
N LYS A 179 -19.95 -8.19 1.16
CA LYS A 179 -20.13 -6.97 1.94
C LYS A 179 -19.21 -5.85 1.43
N GLY A 180 -18.61 -6.01 0.25
CA GLY A 180 -17.74 -5.03 -0.38
C GLY A 180 -16.35 -4.91 0.24
N TYR A 181 -15.95 -5.80 1.15
CA TYR A 181 -14.66 -5.72 1.83
C TYR A 181 -13.59 -6.55 1.17
N ALA A 182 -12.38 -6.01 1.10
CA ALA A 182 -11.17 -6.79 0.84
C ALA A 182 -10.07 -6.40 1.84
N VAL A 183 -9.25 -7.37 2.23
CA VAL A 183 -8.13 -7.17 3.17
C VAL A 183 -6.86 -7.68 2.50
N SER A 184 -5.82 -6.86 2.49
CA SER A 184 -4.50 -7.26 1.99
C SER A 184 -3.82 -8.23 2.95
N PRO A 185 -2.85 -9.04 2.50
CA PRO A 185 -1.86 -9.59 3.43
C PRO A 185 -1.12 -8.44 4.14
N GLU A 186 -0.39 -8.75 5.21
CA GLU A 186 0.51 -7.77 5.83
C GLU A 186 1.61 -7.40 4.84
N LEU A 187 1.58 -6.14 4.40
CA LEU A 187 2.58 -5.63 3.47
C LEU A 187 3.78 -5.10 4.27
N PRO A 188 5.03 -5.37 3.85
CA PRO A 188 6.20 -4.76 4.44
C PRO A 188 6.18 -3.23 4.36
N TYR A 189 6.95 -2.57 5.21
CA TYR A 189 7.18 -1.13 5.17
C TYR A 189 7.46 -0.63 3.75
N GLY A 190 6.76 0.44 3.36
CA GLY A 190 6.92 1.05 2.05
C GLY A 190 5.64 1.70 1.51
N SER A 191 5.78 2.38 0.38
CA SER A 191 4.67 3.00 -0.35
C SER A 191 4.22 2.11 -1.51
N TYR A 192 2.92 1.86 -1.57
CA TYR A 192 2.27 0.99 -2.55
C TYR A 192 1.26 1.78 -3.36
N VAL A 193 1.13 1.46 -4.64
CA VAL A 193 0.00 1.88 -5.46
C VAL A 193 -0.93 0.71 -5.64
N VAL A 194 -2.21 0.94 -5.41
CA VAL A 194 -3.28 -0.04 -5.54
C VAL A 194 -4.16 0.37 -6.72
N VAL A 195 -4.40 -0.58 -7.61
CA VAL A 195 -5.11 -0.38 -8.87
C VAL A 195 -6.29 -1.34 -8.91
N GLU A 196 -7.47 -0.84 -9.27
CA GLU A 196 -8.61 -1.71 -9.55
C GLU A 196 -8.37 -2.42 -10.89
N SER A 197 -8.03 -3.70 -10.81
CA SER A 197 -7.69 -4.57 -11.94
C SER A 197 -8.92 -5.26 -12.52
N THR A 198 -9.96 -5.45 -11.71
CA THR A 198 -11.23 -6.06 -12.12
C THR A 198 -12.38 -5.17 -11.67
N THR A 199 -12.93 -4.38 -12.60
CA THR A 199 -14.12 -3.56 -12.34
C THR A 199 -15.39 -4.39 -12.54
N PRO A 200 -16.30 -4.44 -11.55
CA PRO A 200 -17.58 -5.12 -11.70
C PRO A 200 -18.45 -4.53 -12.82
N GLU A 201 -19.36 -5.33 -13.35
CA GLU A 201 -20.23 -4.92 -14.46
C GLU A 201 -21.06 -3.67 -14.11
N ASN A 202 -21.19 -2.75 -15.06
CA ASN A 202 -21.94 -1.49 -14.95
C ASN A 202 -21.36 -0.44 -13.98
N LEU A 203 -20.13 -0.64 -13.53
CA LEU A 203 -19.37 0.30 -12.72
C LEU A 203 -18.18 0.88 -13.52
N LYS A 204 -17.71 2.06 -13.12
CA LYS A 204 -16.55 2.74 -13.67
C LYS A 204 -15.31 2.39 -12.84
N THR A 205 -14.22 2.05 -13.54
CA THR A 205 -12.94 1.84 -12.88
C THR A 205 -12.52 3.10 -12.11
N ILE A 206 -12.13 2.90 -10.86
CA ILE A 206 -11.71 3.97 -9.96
C ILE A 206 -10.27 4.40 -10.28
N ASP A 207 -9.93 5.63 -9.93
CA ASP A 207 -8.53 6.07 -10.01
C ASP A 207 -7.65 5.27 -9.04
N PRO A 208 -6.38 4.97 -9.38
CA PRO A 208 -5.43 4.35 -8.46
C PRO A 208 -5.27 5.16 -7.18
N PHE A 209 -4.86 4.50 -6.10
CA PHE A 209 -4.60 5.14 -4.82
C PHE A 209 -3.30 4.64 -4.20
N VAL A 210 -2.76 5.42 -3.27
CA VAL A 210 -1.49 5.12 -2.60
C VAL A 210 -1.75 4.70 -1.16
N VAL A 211 -1.09 3.63 -0.73
CA VAL A 211 -1.07 3.13 0.65
C VAL A 211 0.36 3.18 1.16
N ASN A 212 0.58 3.83 2.30
CA ASN A 212 1.88 3.88 2.96
C ASN A 212 1.85 3.01 4.21
N VAL A 213 2.71 2.00 4.26
CA VAL A 213 2.94 1.18 5.45
C VAL A 213 4.12 1.76 6.20
N GLU A 214 3.85 2.44 7.33
CA GLU A 214 4.86 3.13 8.14
C GLU A 214 5.04 2.51 9.54
N ASP A 215 4.01 1.80 10.00
CA ASP A 215 3.90 1.19 11.32
C ASP A 215 3.99 -0.35 11.25
N ASP A 216 4.32 -0.97 12.40
CA ASP A 216 4.15 -2.41 12.59
C ASP A 216 2.89 -2.65 13.43
N ASN A 217 1.83 -3.14 12.80
CA ASN A 217 0.55 -3.36 13.46
C ASN A 217 -0.19 -4.55 12.84
N ARG A 218 -0.84 -5.34 13.69
CA ARG A 218 -1.66 -6.49 13.29
C ARG A 218 -3.10 -6.10 12.95
N GLU A 219 -3.53 -4.92 13.41
CA GLU A 219 -4.80 -4.32 13.00
C GLU A 219 -4.65 -3.65 11.63
N PRO A 220 -5.50 -4.00 10.64
CA PRO A 220 -5.44 -3.39 9.31
C PRO A 220 -5.70 -1.89 9.34
N MET A 221 -5.00 -1.14 8.47
CA MET A 221 -5.32 0.25 8.17
C MET A 221 -6.73 0.31 7.56
N GLN A 222 -7.61 1.15 8.11
CA GLN A 222 -8.96 1.33 7.54
C GLN A 222 -8.93 2.33 6.38
N TRP A 223 -9.31 1.86 5.19
CA TRP A 223 -9.57 2.73 4.04
C TRP A 223 -11.06 2.77 3.72
N ARG A 224 -11.58 3.98 3.50
CA ARG A 224 -12.99 4.23 3.18
C ARG A 224 -13.12 4.82 1.77
N VAL A 225 -13.82 4.10 0.90
CA VAL A 225 -14.57 4.59 -0.27
C VAL A 225 -13.81 4.77 -1.59
N PHE A 226 -14.40 4.19 -2.64
CA PHE A 226 -14.31 4.70 -4.00
C PHE A 226 -15.72 4.92 -4.55
N ASP A 227 -16.01 6.18 -4.91
CA ASP A 227 -17.23 6.65 -5.59
C ASP A 227 -17.27 6.06 -6.99
N ASP A 228 -18.30 5.28 -7.23
CA ASP A 228 -18.59 4.71 -8.53
C ASP A 228 -19.95 5.19 -8.98
N ARG A 229 -19.95 6.19 -9.85
CA ARG A 229 -21.17 6.59 -10.53
C ARG A 229 -21.47 5.55 -11.59
N PRO A 230 -22.71 5.04 -11.68
CA PRO A 230 -23.11 4.14 -12.75
C PRO A 230 -22.77 4.77 -14.11
N PHE A 231 -22.31 3.93 -15.03
CA PHE A 231 -21.96 4.35 -16.38
C PHE A 231 -23.21 4.92 -17.08
N GLU A 232 -23.22 6.24 -17.38
CA GLU A 232 -24.32 6.85 -18.14
C GLU A 232 -24.23 6.46 -19.63
N PHE A 233 -25.21 5.70 -20.12
CA PHE A 233 -25.36 5.46 -21.55
C PHE A 233 -26.30 6.50 -22.17
N LEU A 234 -25.78 7.31 -23.10
CA LEU A 234 -26.59 8.22 -23.92
C LEU A 234 -26.99 7.52 -25.22
N LEU A 235 -28.27 7.15 -25.35
CA LEU A 235 -28.84 6.61 -26.58
C LEU A 235 -29.34 7.75 -27.48
N LYS A 236 -28.56 8.12 -28.51
CA LYS A 236 -28.99 9.09 -29.52
C LYS A 236 -29.67 8.39 -30.71
N ILE A 237 -30.98 8.55 -30.86
CA ILE A 237 -31.71 8.12 -32.07
C ILE A 237 -31.82 9.30 -33.03
N VAL A 238 -31.35 9.13 -34.27
CA VAL A 238 -31.59 10.09 -35.37
C VAL A 238 -32.37 9.38 -36.45
N LYS A 239 -33.60 9.83 -36.72
CA LYS A 239 -34.38 9.33 -37.86
C LYS A 239 -33.89 10.02 -39.13
N LYS A 240 -33.54 9.25 -40.15
CA LYS A 240 -33.23 9.75 -41.49
C LYS A 240 -34.24 9.22 -42.49
N ASP A 241 -34.63 10.06 -43.43
CA ASP A 241 -35.47 9.66 -44.55
C ASP A 241 -34.68 8.70 -45.44
N ALA A 242 -35.30 7.56 -45.80
CA ALA A 242 -34.60 6.46 -46.47
C ALA A 242 -34.19 6.79 -47.91
N GLN A 243 -34.83 7.77 -48.54
CA GLN A 243 -34.56 8.15 -49.94
C GLN A 243 -33.56 9.31 -50.04
N THR A 244 -33.67 10.28 -49.12
CA THR A 244 -32.91 11.54 -49.17
C THR A 244 -31.76 11.58 -48.18
N GLY A 245 -31.75 10.73 -47.14
CA GLY A 245 -30.76 10.73 -46.07
C GLY A 245 -30.86 11.92 -45.10
N ASN A 246 -31.82 12.82 -45.32
CA ASN A 246 -32.07 13.98 -44.46
C ASN A 246 -32.66 13.57 -43.12
N THR A 247 -32.36 14.31 -42.06
CA THR A 247 -32.95 14.08 -40.73
C THR A 247 -34.45 14.36 -40.77
N VAL A 248 -35.23 13.41 -40.26
CA VAL A 248 -36.67 13.57 -40.04
C VAL A 248 -36.86 14.21 -38.66
N LEU A 249 -37.00 15.53 -38.65
CA LEU A 249 -37.26 16.31 -37.44
C LEU A 249 -38.75 16.22 -37.12
N LYS A 250 -39.13 15.33 -36.21
CA LYS A 250 -40.48 15.27 -35.66
C LYS A 250 -40.44 15.31 -34.14
N ALA A 251 -40.45 16.53 -33.61
CA ALA A 251 -40.53 16.79 -32.18
C ALA A 251 -41.74 16.05 -31.55
N GLY A 252 -41.58 15.58 -30.32
CA GLY A 252 -42.62 14.82 -29.61
C GLY A 252 -42.81 13.39 -30.12
N THR A 253 -41.86 12.81 -30.85
CA THR A 253 -41.91 11.38 -31.16
C THR A 253 -41.53 10.59 -29.92
N SER A 254 -42.46 9.80 -29.41
CA SER A 254 -42.29 9.05 -28.16
C SER A 254 -41.75 7.63 -28.41
N TYR A 255 -40.79 7.20 -27.60
CA TYR A 255 -40.16 5.89 -27.62
C TYR A 255 -40.31 5.19 -26.28
N LYS A 256 -40.41 3.86 -26.31
CA LYS A 256 -40.18 3.00 -25.15
C LYS A 256 -38.99 2.11 -25.43
N ILE A 257 -38.07 2.01 -24.49
CA ILE A 257 -36.90 1.13 -24.59
C ILE A 257 -37.27 -0.16 -23.86
N TYR A 258 -37.16 -1.31 -24.53
CA TYR A 258 -37.46 -2.62 -23.95
C TYR A 258 -36.17 -3.38 -23.67
N ASP A 259 -35.96 -3.72 -22.40
CA ASP A 259 -34.88 -4.58 -21.96
C ASP A 259 -35.28 -6.04 -22.24
N VAL A 260 -34.63 -6.64 -23.23
CA VAL A 260 -34.88 -8.01 -23.68
C VAL A 260 -34.46 -9.07 -22.66
N THR A 261 -33.46 -8.77 -21.82
CA THR A 261 -32.92 -9.69 -20.83
C THR A 261 -33.85 -9.75 -19.63
N ASN A 262 -34.22 -8.59 -19.10
CA ASN A 262 -35.09 -8.47 -17.93
C ASN A 262 -36.59 -8.50 -18.28
N LYS A 263 -36.92 -8.56 -19.58
CA LYS A 263 -38.28 -8.61 -20.12
C LYS A 263 -39.19 -7.47 -19.63
N LYS A 264 -38.64 -6.27 -19.42
CA LYS A 264 -39.35 -5.08 -18.92
C LYS A 264 -38.99 -3.84 -19.72
N TYR A 265 -39.87 -2.84 -19.72
CA TYR A 265 -39.52 -1.52 -20.27
C TYR A 265 -38.57 -0.79 -19.32
N VAL A 266 -37.60 -0.08 -19.88
CA VAL A 266 -36.66 0.77 -19.13
C VAL A 266 -37.40 1.97 -18.57
N GLU A 267 -37.16 2.26 -17.29
CA GLU A 267 -37.64 3.47 -16.61
C GLU A 267 -36.43 4.36 -16.28
N GLN A 268 -36.57 5.66 -16.45
CA GLN A 268 -35.60 6.68 -16.02
C GLN A 268 -36.26 7.58 -14.97
N VAL A 269 -35.51 7.92 -13.93
CA VAL A 269 -35.91 8.96 -12.98
C VAL A 269 -35.40 10.30 -13.51
N VAL A 270 -36.30 11.24 -13.77
CA VAL A 270 -35.95 12.62 -14.13
C VAL A 270 -36.24 13.51 -12.93
N GLN A 271 -35.27 14.32 -12.52
CA GLN A 271 -35.35 15.09 -11.28
C GLN A 271 -35.87 16.52 -11.43
N TYR A 272 -35.98 17.04 -12.67
CA TYR A 272 -36.41 18.41 -12.93
C TYR A 272 -37.55 18.47 -13.94
N PRO A 273 -38.59 19.30 -13.74
CA PRO A 273 -38.79 20.22 -12.60
C PRO A 273 -39.32 19.55 -11.32
N LYS A 274 -39.67 18.27 -11.37
CA LYS A 274 -40.05 17.44 -10.22
C LYS A 274 -39.51 16.03 -10.43
N LYS A 275 -39.22 15.31 -9.35
CA LYS A 275 -38.82 13.90 -9.41
C LYS A 275 -39.98 13.05 -9.95
N GLU A 276 -39.80 12.49 -11.13
CA GLU A 276 -40.77 11.61 -11.78
C GLU A 276 -40.09 10.43 -12.46
N LYS A 277 -40.79 9.30 -12.53
CA LYS A 277 -40.36 8.14 -13.32
C LYS A 277 -41.00 8.22 -14.69
N ILE A 278 -40.17 8.28 -15.72
CA ILE A 278 -40.61 8.19 -17.12
C ILE A 278 -40.23 6.83 -17.69
N SER A 279 -41.13 6.25 -18.49
CA SER A 279 -40.87 5.06 -19.32
C SER A 279 -41.07 5.35 -20.80
N VAL A 280 -41.34 6.61 -21.12
CA VAL A 280 -41.60 7.15 -22.45
C VAL A 280 -40.65 8.31 -22.64
N PHE A 281 -39.84 8.24 -23.69
CA PHE A 281 -38.83 9.24 -24.01
C PHE A 281 -39.21 9.94 -25.29
N GLU A 282 -39.18 11.27 -25.30
CA GLU A 282 -39.65 12.06 -26.45
C GLU A 282 -38.53 12.85 -27.09
N THR A 283 -38.51 12.88 -28.41
CA THR A 283 -37.52 13.69 -29.12
C THR A 283 -37.79 15.19 -28.97
N ASN A 284 -36.73 15.95 -28.71
CA ASN A 284 -36.75 17.42 -28.68
C ASN A 284 -36.97 18.04 -30.08
N GLU A 285 -37.00 19.38 -30.15
CA GLU A 285 -37.22 20.13 -31.41
C GLU A 285 -36.14 19.87 -32.47
N GLU A 286 -34.95 19.43 -32.05
CA GLU A 286 -33.84 19.06 -32.93
C GLU A 286 -33.87 17.57 -33.35
N GLY A 287 -34.91 16.84 -32.95
CA GLY A 287 -35.13 15.43 -33.33
C GLY A 287 -34.28 14.43 -32.55
N TYR A 288 -33.71 14.84 -31.40
CA TYR A 288 -32.90 13.99 -30.53
C TYR A 288 -33.66 13.59 -29.27
N LEU A 289 -33.41 12.38 -28.80
CA LEU A 289 -33.74 11.93 -27.44
C LEU A 289 -32.76 12.53 -26.43
#